data_AF-A0A524DF75-F1
#
_entry.id   AF-A0A524DF75-F1
#
_cell.length_a   1.000
_cell.length_b   1.000
_cell.length_c   1.000
_cell.angle_alpha   90.00
_cell.angle_beta   90.00
_cell.angle_gamma   90.00
#
_symmetry.space_group_name_H-M   'P 1'
#
loop_
_entity.id
_entity.type
_entity.pdbx_description
1 polymer ?
#
loop_
_entity_poly.entity_id
_entity_poly.type
_entity_poly.pdbx_seq_one_letter_code
_entity_poly.pdbx_strand_id
1 'polypeptide(L)'
;MKGTYILAIKLSQNCKLVIGALGSIFFPKGLYFYVGSAMAKTGALTLLNRIKRHFLTNSHKKTHWHIDYLLNSANAQIIKVFLIPSKERYECIIAQEILEQSDDYIDNFGSSDCYCKSHLFYFSRLNTFEISDII
;
A
#
# COMPACT_ATOMS: atom_id res chain seq x y z
N MET A 1 14.86 -6.04 -10.51
CA MET A 1 14.10 -7.04 -9.71
C MET A 1 12.60 -6.78 -9.89
N LYS A 2 11.80 -7.83 -10.06
CA LYS A 2 10.34 -7.79 -10.17
C LYS A 2 9.70 -8.38 -8.93
N GLY A 3 8.43 -8.10 -8.70
CA GLY A 3 7.62 -8.84 -7.75
C GLY A 3 6.55 -7.99 -7.09
N THR A 4 6.09 -8.46 -5.94
CA THR A 4 5.10 -7.79 -5.09
C THR A 4 5.81 -7.15 -3.91
N TYR A 5 5.19 -6.12 -3.33
CA TYR A 5 5.60 -5.54 -2.07
C TYR A 5 4.39 -5.21 -1.21
N ILE A 6 4.64 -5.15 0.09
CA ILE A 6 3.67 -4.67 1.08
C ILE A 6 4.31 -3.51 1.82
N LEU A 7 3.60 -2.39 1.92
CA LEU A 7 3.97 -1.29 2.79
C LEU A 7 3.14 -1.40 4.07
N ALA A 8 3.79 -1.53 5.22
CA ALA A 8 3.15 -1.32 6.51
C ALA A 8 3.29 0.15 6.88
N ILE A 9 2.16 0.83 7.02
CA ILE A 9 2.05 2.26 7.23
C ILE A 9 1.35 2.51 8.55
N LYS A 10 1.97 3.32 9.41
CA LYS A 10 1.34 3.81 10.63
C LYS A 10 0.76 5.18 10.37
N LEU A 11 -0.52 5.34 10.68
CA LEU A 11 -1.17 6.64 10.74
C LEU A 11 -1.26 7.09 12.20
N SER A 12 -0.66 8.24 12.53
CA SER A 12 -0.54 8.71 13.93
C SER A 12 -1.83 9.31 14.50
N GLN A 13 -2.73 9.78 13.65
CA GLN A 13 -4.00 10.42 13.99
C GLN A 13 -5.04 10.19 12.90
N ASN A 14 -6.33 10.33 13.25
CA ASN A 14 -7.40 10.33 12.27
C ASN A 14 -7.19 11.50 11.29
N CYS A 15 -7.44 11.28 10.00
CA CYS A 15 -7.37 12.36 9.02
C CYS A 15 -8.38 12.15 7.89
N LYS A 16 -8.69 13.23 7.16
CA LYS A 16 -9.46 13.18 5.92
C LYS A 16 -8.56 13.60 4.78
N LEU A 17 -8.45 12.79 3.74
CA LEU A 17 -7.58 13.05 2.59
C LEU A 17 -8.39 13.00 1.30
N VAL A 18 -7.99 13.78 0.31
CA VAL A 18 -8.54 13.69 -1.06
C VAL A 18 -7.62 12.78 -1.86
N ILE A 19 -8.13 11.61 -2.26
CA ILE A 19 -7.37 10.55 -2.93
C ILE A 19 -7.75 10.53 -4.41
N GLY A 20 -7.12 11.38 -5.22
CA GLY A 20 -7.31 11.41 -6.68
C GLY A 20 -8.79 11.34 -7.09
N ALA A 21 -9.12 10.35 -7.93
CA ALA A 21 -10.49 10.12 -8.41
C ALA A 21 -11.44 9.49 -7.37
N LEU A 22 -10.92 8.92 -6.27
CA LEU A 22 -11.74 8.36 -5.19
C LEU A 22 -12.34 9.45 -4.28
N GLY A 23 -11.92 10.71 -4.44
CA GLY A 23 -12.47 11.83 -3.71
C GLY A 23 -12.05 11.84 -2.24
N SER A 24 -12.93 12.34 -1.36
CA SER A 24 -12.61 12.59 0.04
C SER A 24 -12.88 11.36 0.91
N ILE A 25 -11.84 10.81 1.53
CA ILE A 25 -11.89 9.59 2.34
C ILE A 25 -11.43 9.91 3.77
N PHE A 26 -12.12 9.34 4.75
CA PHE A 26 -11.72 9.39 6.15
C PHE A 26 -10.84 8.19 6.49
N PHE A 27 -9.70 8.46 7.11
CA PHE A 27 -8.73 7.46 7.54
C PHE A 27 -8.63 7.49 9.07
N PRO A 28 -9.12 6.45 9.77
CA PRO A 28 -8.86 6.26 11.19
C PRO A 28 -7.37 6.10 11.49
N LYS A 29 -6.93 6.59 12.66
CA LYS A 29 -5.61 6.30 13.23
C LYS A 29 -5.46 4.78 13.37
N GLY A 30 -4.33 4.25 12.93
CA GLY A 30 -4.03 2.84 13.07
C GLY A 30 -2.95 2.40 12.11
N LEU A 31 -2.99 1.12 11.74
CA LEU A 31 -2.08 0.54 10.76
C LEU A 31 -2.79 0.30 9.44
N TYR A 32 -2.03 0.48 8.38
CA TYR A 32 -2.48 0.27 7.01
C TYR A 32 -1.48 -0.58 6.26
N PHE A 33 -1.98 -1.61 5.60
CA PHE A 33 -1.17 -2.47 4.75
C PHE A 33 -1.56 -2.20 3.30
N TYR A 34 -0.60 -1.72 2.52
CA TYR A 34 -0.78 -1.48 1.10
C TYR A 34 -0.04 -2.54 0.28
N VAL A 35 -0.75 -3.24 -0.59
CA VAL A 35 -0.18 -4.23 -1.50
C VAL A 35 0.02 -3.61 -2.87
N GLY A 36 1.22 -3.77 -3.44
CA GLY A 36 1.49 -3.31 -4.79
C GLY A 36 2.41 -4.27 -5.53
N SER A 37 2.38 -4.24 -6.87
CA SER A 37 3.38 -4.95 -7.69
C SER A 37 4.31 -4.00 -8.44
N ALA A 38 5.43 -4.54 -8.90
CA ALA A 38 6.30 -3.91 -9.87
C ALA A 38 6.91 -4.98 -10.78
N MET A 39 6.37 -5.11 -11.99
CA MET A 39 6.69 -6.22 -12.90
C MET A 39 7.63 -5.83 -14.05
N ALA A 40 8.19 -4.61 -14.04
CA ALA A 40 9.13 -4.18 -15.07
C ALA A 40 10.52 -4.83 -14.89
N LYS A 41 11.18 -5.18 -15.99
CA LYS A 41 12.53 -5.78 -15.98
C LYS A 41 13.61 -4.75 -15.64
N THR A 42 13.44 -3.53 -16.16
CA THR A 42 14.42 -2.44 -16.07
C THR A 42 13.72 -1.09 -15.82
N GLY A 43 14.48 -0.06 -15.46
CA GLY A 43 13.99 1.31 -15.30
C GLY A 43 13.25 1.60 -13.99
N ALA A 44 12.56 2.73 -13.95
CA ALA A 44 11.93 3.28 -12.75
C ALA A 44 10.77 2.43 -12.17
N LEU A 45 10.24 1.49 -12.96
CA LEU A 45 9.09 0.64 -12.59
C LEU A 45 9.51 -0.74 -12.06
N THR A 46 10.80 -0.97 -11.80
CA THR A 46 11.28 -2.17 -11.09
C THR A 46 10.87 -2.12 -9.62
N LEU A 47 10.86 -3.27 -8.95
CA LEU A 47 10.45 -3.42 -7.54
C LEU A 47 11.20 -2.45 -6.62
N LEU A 48 12.53 -2.45 -6.68
CA LEU A 48 13.34 -1.56 -5.86
C LEU A 48 13.09 -0.08 -6.17
N ASN A 49 12.93 0.29 -7.43
CA ASN A 49 12.70 1.69 -7.81
C ASN A 49 11.30 2.17 -7.44
N ARG A 50 10.29 1.30 -7.52
CA ARG A 50 8.93 1.59 -7.06
C ARG A 50 8.91 1.78 -5.55
N ILE A 51 9.62 0.96 -4.78
CA ILE A 51 9.81 1.19 -3.34
C ILE A 51 10.54 2.48 -3.06
N LYS A 52 11.69 2.74 -3.70
CA LYS A 52 12.44 3.99 -3.51
C LYS A 52 11.57 5.23 -3.73
N ARG A 53 10.70 5.20 -4.75
CA ARG A 53 9.74 6.27 -5.02
C ARG A 53 8.76 6.51 -3.87
N HIS A 54 8.32 5.48 -3.15
CA HIS A 54 7.42 5.63 -2.00
C HIS A 54 8.07 6.36 -0.83
N PHE A 55 9.40 6.25 -0.69
CA PHE A 55 10.17 6.98 0.34
C PHE A 55 10.57 8.40 -0.07
N LEU A 56 10.31 8.83 -1.30
CA LEU A 56 10.59 10.21 -1.70
C LEU A 56 9.58 11.15 -1.04
N THR A 57 10.03 11.97 -0.09
CA THR A 57 9.24 12.95 0.66
C THR A 57 9.23 14.36 0.04
N ASN A 58 9.63 14.49 -1.23
CA ASN A 58 9.78 15.79 -1.88
C ASN A 58 8.40 16.40 -2.21
N SER A 59 8.18 17.66 -1.83
CA SER A 59 6.99 18.46 -2.16
C SER A 59 6.73 18.58 -3.68
N HIS A 60 7.74 18.31 -4.51
CA HIS A 60 7.63 18.28 -5.97
C HIS A 60 7.37 16.88 -6.55
N LYS A 61 7.24 15.83 -5.73
CA LYS A 61 6.90 14.49 -6.22
C LYS A 61 5.49 14.54 -6.81
N LYS A 62 5.40 14.31 -8.13
CA LYS A 62 4.10 14.13 -8.79
C LYS A 62 3.39 12.92 -8.18
N THR A 63 2.27 13.17 -7.51
CA THR A 63 1.35 12.13 -7.04
C THR A 63 0.82 11.36 -8.23
N HIS A 64 0.93 10.03 -8.20
CA HIS A 64 0.53 9.19 -9.33
C HIS A 64 -0.37 8.02 -8.89
N TRP A 65 -0.03 7.34 -7.80
CA TRP A 65 -0.85 6.24 -7.28
C TRP A 65 -1.66 6.70 -6.07
N HIS A 66 -2.79 6.04 -5.78
CA HIS A 66 -3.60 6.36 -4.60
C HIS A 66 -2.77 6.37 -3.31
N ILE A 67 -1.83 5.42 -3.18
CA ILE A 67 -0.93 5.35 -2.02
C ILE A 67 -0.01 6.58 -1.87
N ASP A 68 0.35 7.26 -2.97
CA ASP A 68 1.16 8.47 -2.90
C ASP A 68 0.42 9.58 -2.12
N TYR A 69 -0.91 9.67 -2.24
CA TYR A 69 -1.71 10.67 -1.50
C TYR A 69 -1.68 10.43 0.01
N LEU A 70 -1.82 9.16 0.42
CA LEU A 70 -1.74 8.78 1.84
C LEU A 70 -0.34 9.03 2.40
N LEU A 71 0.70 8.60 1.67
CA LEU A 71 2.10 8.76 2.09
C LEU A 71 2.57 10.21 2.11
N ASN A 72 1.92 11.13 1.38
CA ASN A 72 2.19 12.57 1.46
C ASN A 72 1.57 13.23 2.70
N SER A 73 0.71 12.52 3.45
CA SER A 73 0.21 13.04 4.73
C SER A 73 1.32 13.05 5.77
N ALA A 74 1.48 14.16 6.50
CA ALA A 74 2.42 14.25 7.64
C ALA A 74 2.11 13.24 8.77
N ASN A 75 0.92 12.63 8.76
CA ASN A 75 0.50 11.64 9.74
C ASN A 75 0.86 10.21 9.36
N ALA A 76 1.25 9.97 8.10
CA ALA A 76 1.54 8.65 7.58
C ALA A 76 3.05 8.37 7.60
N GLN A 77 3.43 7.22 8.14
CA GLN A 77 4.82 6.79 8.20
C GLN A 77 4.92 5.32 7.75
N ILE A 78 5.77 5.04 6.77
CA ILE A 78 6.14 3.65 6.44
C ILE A 78 7.02 3.13 7.57
N ILE A 79 6.54 2.10 8.27
CA ILE A 79 7.27 1.48 9.39
C ILE A 79 7.96 0.17 8.99
N LYS A 80 7.48 -0.50 7.93
CA LYS A 80 8.09 -1.72 7.39
C LYS A 80 7.75 -1.88 5.92
N VAL A 81 8.66 -2.52 5.19
CA VAL A 81 8.45 -2.91 3.79
C VAL A 81 8.77 -4.38 3.66
N PHE A 82 7.86 -5.12 3.06
CA PHE A 82 8.07 -6.51 2.70
C PHE A 82 8.26 -6.57 1.19
N LEU A 83 9.36 -7.16 0.77
CA LEU A 83 9.68 -7.38 -0.63
C LEU A 83 9.46 -8.85 -0.93
N ILE A 84 8.71 -9.14 -1.99
CA ILE A 84 8.42 -10.49 -2.44
C ILE A 84 8.89 -10.58 -3.89
N PRO A 85 10.21 -10.76 -4.13
CA PRO A 85 10.75 -10.86 -5.47
C PRO A 85 10.19 -12.09 -6.18
N SER A 86 9.56 -11.89 -7.33
CA SER A 86 8.98 -12.97 -8.12
C SER A 86 8.92 -12.60 -9.59
N LYS A 87 8.93 -13.61 -10.47
CA LYS A 87 8.60 -13.43 -11.89
C LYS A 87 7.09 -13.33 -12.11
N GLU A 88 6.31 -13.90 -11.19
CA GLU A 88 4.85 -13.91 -11.18
C GLU A 88 4.29 -12.74 -10.37
N ARG A 89 3.05 -12.32 -10.69
CA ARG A 89 2.37 -11.21 -10.02
C ARG A 89 1.46 -11.77 -8.92
N TYR A 90 1.94 -11.79 -7.68
CA TYR A 90 1.17 -12.27 -6.51
C TYR A 90 0.31 -11.21 -5.82
N GLU A 91 0.25 -9.99 -6.37
CA GLU A 91 -0.43 -8.83 -5.76
C GLU A 91 -1.89 -9.12 -5.36
N CYS A 92 -2.70 -9.65 -6.26
CA CYS A 92 -4.11 -9.90 -5.96
C CYS A 92 -4.32 -11.05 -4.97
N ILE A 93 -3.48 -12.09 -5.03
CA ILE A 93 -3.53 -13.21 -4.08
C ILE A 93 -3.22 -12.68 -2.67
N ILE A 94 -2.12 -11.95 -2.51
CA ILE A 94 -1.73 -11.35 -1.22
C ILE A 94 -2.76 -10.33 -0.74
N ALA A 95 -3.32 -9.53 -1.64
CA ALA A 95 -4.37 -8.58 -1.29
C ALA A 95 -5.62 -9.28 -0.73
N GLN A 96 -6.01 -10.42 -1.31
CA GLN A 96 -7.13 -11.21 -0.82
C GLN A 96 -6.84 -11.80 0.57
N GLU A 97 -5.66 -12.38 0.79
CA GLU A 97 -5.26 -12.93 2.10
C GLU A 97 -5.25 -11.87 3.22
N ILE A 98 -4.75 -10.66 2.91
CA ILE A 98 -4.73 -9.56 3.89
C ILE A 98 -6.16 -9.05 4.15
N LEU A 99 -7.00 -8.97 3.11
CA LEU A 99 -8.39 -8.54 3.25
C LEU A 99 -9.15 -9.39 4.26
N GLU A 100 -8.99 -10.72 4.20
CA GLU A 100 -9.69 -11.67 5.08
C GLU A 100 -9.34 -11.51 6.56
N GLN A 101 -8.18 -10.93 6.84
CA GLN A 101 -7.68 -10.71 8.20
C GLN A 101 -7.79 -9.25 8.66
N SER A 102 -8.15 -8.34 7.75
CA SER A 102 -8.23 -6.90 8.02
C SER A 102 -9.48 -6.50 8.80
N ASP A 103 -9.37 -5.46 9.62
CA ASP A 103 -10.53 -4.91 10.34
C ASP A 103 -11.45 -4.11 9.40
N ASP A 104 -10.86 -3.48 8.38
CA ASP A 104 -11.58 -2.71 7.35
C ASP A 104 -10.68 -2.53 6.11
N TYR A 105 -11.22 -1.96 5.03
CA TYR A 105 -10.48 -1.63 3.82
C TYR A 105 -11.03 -0.37 3.15
N ILE A 106 -10.21 0.26 2.29
CA ILE A 106 -10.66 1.41 1.51
C ILE A 106 -11.08 0.95 0.12
N ASP A 107 -12.38 0.97 -0.17
CA ASP A 107 -12.95 0.48 -1.43
C ASP A 107 -12.29 1.13 -2.66
N ASN A 108 -12.03 0.32 -3.70
CA ASN A 108 -11.36 0.69 -4.95
C ASN A 108 -9.93 1.26 -4.81
N PHE A 109 -9.31 1.19 -3.63
CA PHE A 109 -8.00 1.78 -3.39
C PHE A 109 -6.88 0.96 -4.04
N GLY A 110 -6.39 1.44 -5.19
CA GLY A 110 -5.19 0.88 -5.84
C GLY A 110 -5.48 -0.38 -6.66
N SER A 111 -6.76 -0.73 -6.83
CA SER A 111 -7.24 -1.90 -7.56
C SER A 111 -7.88 -1.56 -8.91
N SER A 112 -7.57 -0.40 -9.51
CA SER A 112 -8.22 0.05 -10.75
C SER A 112 -7.97 -0.85 -11.98
N ASP A 113 -6.91 -1.66 -11.95
CA ASP A 113 -6.54 -2.60 -13.01
C ASP A 113 -6.86 -4.07 -12.66
N CYS A 114 -7.64 -4.32 -11.60
CA CYS A 114 -8.02 -5.66 -11.17
C CYS A 114 -9.43 -5.69 -10.55
N TYR A 115 -9.88 -6.87 -10.11
CA TYR A 115 -11.19 -7.05 -9.47
C TYR A 115 -11.12 -7.04 -7.93
N CYS A 116 -9.98 -6.67 -7.34
CA CYS A 116 -9.84 -6.64 -5.89
C CYS A 116 -10.70 -5.50 -5.33
N LYS A 117 -11.37 -5.74 -4.20
CA LYS A 117 -12.12 -4.70 -3.48
C LYS A 117 -11.23 -3.54 -3.08
N SER A 118 -9.99 -3.84 -2.68
CA SER A 118 -8.98 -2.85 -2.30
C SER A 118 -7.61 -3.48 -2.33
N HIS A 119 -6.57 -2.65 -2.41
CA HIS A 119 -5.20 -3.01 -2.04
C HIS A 119 -4.71 -2.23 -0.80
N LEU A 120 -5.58 -1.51 -0.08
CA LEU A 120 -5.28 -0.81 1.17
C LEU A 120 -6.21 -1.27 2.29
N PHE A 121 -5.62 -1.90 3.30
CA PHE A 121 -6.32 -2.57 4.38
C PHE A 121 -5.98 -1.92 5.71
N TYR A 122 -6.97 -1.79 6.59
CA TYR A 122 -6.87 -1.15 7.89
C TYR A 122 -6.86 -2.18 9.03
N PHE A 123 -6.05 -1.88 10.04
CA PHE A 123 -5.94 -2.62 11.29
C PHE A 123 -5.94 -1.63 12.45
N SER A 124 -6.89 -1.81 13.36
CA SER A 124 -7.10 -0.96 14.54
C SER A 124 -5.99 -1.10 15.58
N ARG A 125 -5.31 -2.25 15.63
CA ARG A 125 -4.16 -2.53 16.50
C ARG A 125 -3.12 -3.35 15.75
N LEU A 126 -1.88 -3.33 16.25
CA LEU A 126 -0.94 -4.42 16.01
C LEU A 126 -1.52 -5.68 16.66
N ASN A 127 -2.43 -6.38 15.99
CA ASN A 127 -2.31 -7.83 16.08
C ASN A 127 -0.95 -8.15 15.46
N THR A 128 -0.20 -9.06 16.06
CA THR A 128 1.09 -9.52 15.55
C THR A 128 0.84 -10.16 14.19
N PHE A 129 0.74 -9.33 13.15
CA PHE A 129 0.55 -9.76 11.78
C PHE A 129 1.92 -10.23 11.32
N GLU A 130 2.21 -11.46 11.72
CA GLU A 130 3.36 -12.22 11.28
C GLU A 130 3.13 -12.50 9.80
N ILE A 131 3.88 -11.83 8.91
CA ILE A 131 3.80 -12.10 7.46
C ILE A 131 4.15 -13.56 7.12
N SER A 132 4.78 -14.29 8.05
CA SER A 132 4.93 -15.74 8.00
C SER A 132 3.61 -16.49 7.87
N ASP A 133 2.46 -15.90 8.23
CA ASP A 133 1.16 -16.53 8.06
C ASP A 133 0.60 -16.40 6.64
N ILE A 134 1.26 -15.61 5.76
CA ILE A 134 0.83 -15.31 4.38
C ILE A 134 1.76 -15.95 3.33
N ILE A 135 2.97 -16.38 3.69
CA ILE A 135 3.98 -16.92 2.77
C ILE A 135 4.31 -18.37 3.11
#